data_AF-A0A0F9T0J9-F1
#
_entry.id   AF-A0A0F9T0J9-F1
#
_cell.length_a   1.000
_cell.length_b   1.000
_cell.length_c   1.000
_cell.angle_alpha   90.00
_cell.angle_beta   90.00
_cell.angle_gamma   90.00
#
_symmetry.space_group_name_H-M   'P 1'
#
loop_
_entity.id
_entity.type
_entity.pdbx_description
1 polymer ?
#
loop_
_entity_poly.entity_id
_entity_poly.type
_entity_poly.pdbx_seq_one_letter_code
_entity_poly.pdbx_strand_id
1 'polypeptide(L)'
;MAISVKAAITDRGRAAFADLTVNGTSFAVTSFKVGNGGHDVGNPIIALTPDTSLSDLPGVTFGPEPVDEANLPDLFTPTFLCILQQNEAVGELSNIGLFATYPDDVDPDLAGTSFLFAIGNFPLRVKVDTEVVEFTVSVIF
;
A
#
# COMPACT_ATOMS: atom_id res chain seq x y z
N MET A 1 3.58 -15.83 7.91
CA MET A 1 2.09 -15.90 8.02
C MET A 1 1.50 -14.98 6.96
N ALA A 2 0.52 -15.44 6.18
CA ALA A 2 -0.04 -14.65 5.08
C ALA A 2 -1.33 -13.91 5.47
N ILE A 3 -1.47 -12.67 5.01
CA ILE A 3 -2.65 -11.82 5.16
C ILE A 3 -3.07 -11.34 3.78
N SER A 4 -4.32 -11.59 3.39
CA SER A 4 -4.90 -11.02 2.18
C SER A 4 -5.56 -9.69 2.49
N VAL A 5 -5.16 -8.63 1.79
CA VAL A 5 -5.69 -7.26 1.98
C VAL A 5 -6.29 -6.77 0.67
N LYS A 6 -7.50 -6.22 0.75
CA LYS A 6 -8.11 -5.49 -0.35
C LYS A 6 -7.77 -4.01 -0.20
N ALA A 7 -7.03 -3.45 -1.15
CA ALA A 7 -6.65 -2.06 -1.16
C ALA A 7 -7.54 -1.26 -2.11
N ALA A 8 -8.04 -0.13 -1.63
CA ALA A 8 -8.72 0.86 -2.45
C ALA A 8 -7.69 1.80 -3.07
N ILE A 9 -7.85 2.10 -4.36
CA ILE A 9 -7.04 3.11 -5.01
C ILE A 9 -7.36 4.51 -4.44
N THR A 10 -6.31 5.31 -4.17
CA THR A 10 -6.49 6.68 -3.69
C THR A 10 -6.90 7.62 -4.83
N ASP A 11 -7.36 8.82 -4.49
CA ASP A 11 -7.68 9.85 -5.48
C ASP A 11 -6.44 10.24 -6.29
N ARG A 12 -5.24 10.23 -5.67
CA ARG A 12 -3.96 10.40 -6.38
C ARG A 12 -3.65 9.22 -7.31
N GLY A 13 -3.88 7.99 -6.85
CA GLY A 13 -3.73 6.79 -7.69
C GLY A 13 -4.64 6.82 -8.92
N ARG A 14 -5.91 7.21 -8.74
CA ARG A 14 -6.86 7.40 -9.85
C ARG A 14 -6.41 8.48 -10.81
N ALA A 15 -5.95 9.62 -10.29
CA ALA A 15 -5.42 10.71 -11.12
C ALA A 15 -4.20 10.26 -11.94
N ALA A 16 -3.28 9.50 -11.34
CA ALA A 16 -2.12 8.94 -12.04
C ALA A 16 -2.52 7.94 -13.15
N PHE A 17 -3.53 7.08 -12.93
CA PHE A 17 -4.06 6.22 -14.02
C PHE A 17 -4.73 7.00 -15.14
N ALA A 18 -5.48 8.04 -14.81
CA ALA A 18 -6.05 8.92 -15.81
C ALA A 18 -4.95 9.59 -16.63
N ASP A 19 -3.89 10.06 -15.97
CA ASP A 19 -2.73 10.68 -16.63
C ASP A 19 -1.97 9.70 -17.52
N LEU A 20 -1.76 8.45 -17.07
CA LEU A 20 -1.23 7.37 -17.90
C LEU A 20 -2.08 7.16 -19.16
N THR A 21 -3.40 7.20 -19.03
CA THR A 21 -4.33 6.92 -20.13
C THR A 21 -4.40 8.08 -21.14
N VAL A 22 -4.33 9.33 -20.66
CA VAL A 22 -4.49 10.53 -21.48
C VAL A 22 -3.16 11.04 -22.03
N ASN A 23 -2.13 11.08 -21.18
CA ASN A 23 -0.84 11.70 -21.48
C ASN A 23 0.31 10.69 -21.62
N GLY A 24 0.10 9.41 -21.25
CA GLY A 24 1.12 8.38 -21.34
C GLY A 24 2.15 8.40 -20.20
N THR A 25 1.92 9.20 -19.16
CA THR A 25 2.81 9.28 -17.99
C THR A 25 2.76 7.99 -17.20
N SER A 26 3.86 7.25 -17.18
CA SER A 26 3.96 5.98 -16.46
C SER A 26 4.37 6.18 -15.00
N PHE A 27 4.01 5.20 -14.17
CA PHE A 27 4.45 5.10 -12.78
C PHE A 27 4.61 3.62 -12.43
N ALA A 28 5.38 3.32 -11.40
CA ALA A 28 5.55 1.97 -10.88
C ALA A 28 5.21 1.94 -9.39
N VAL A 29 4.47 0.92 -8.94
CA VAL A 29 4.30 0.66 -7.50
C VAL A 29 5.58 0.00 -6.99
N THR A 30 6.39 0.75 -6.24
CA THR A 30 7.77 0.36 -5.90
C THR A 30 7.95 -0.02 -4.45
N SER A 31 7.14 0.54 -3.55
CA SER A 31 7.31 0.34 -2.11
C SER A 31 5.98 0.28 -1.38
N PHE A 32 6.04 -0.18 -0.14
CA PHE A 32 4.92 -0.21 0.78
C PHE A 32 5.32 0.38 2.13
N LYS A 33 4.32 0.83 2.88
CA LYS A 33 4.42 1.18 4.30
C LYS A 33 3.34 0.42 5.06
N VAL A 34 3.56 0.17 6.33
CA VAL A 34 2.54 -0.37 7.25
C VAL A 34 2.34 0.57 8.42
N GLY A 35 1.15 0.50 9.02
CA GLY A 35 0.80 1.34 10.15
C GLY A 35 -0.33 0.76 10.99
N ASN A 36 -0.77 1.52 11.98
CA ASN A 36 -1.79 1.12 12.94
C ASN A 36 -3.09 1.96 12.87
N GLY A 37 -3.30 2.71 11.78
CA GLY A 37 -4.45 3.61 11.63
C GLY A 37 -5.70 3.02 10.95
N GLY A 38 -5.74 1.72 10.64
CA GLY A 38 -6.78 1.12 9.80
C GLY A 38 -7.92 0.39 10.52
N HIS A 39 -7.96 0.41 11.86
CA HIS A 39 -8.95 -0.30 12.67
C HIS A 39 -9.78 0.66 13.53
N ASP A 40 -10.96 0.20 13.96
CA ASP A 40 -11.79 0.93 14.92
C ASP A 40 -11.17 0.82 16.33
N VAL A 41 -10.86 1.96 16.97
CA VAL A 41 -10.23 2.01 18.29
C VAL A 41 -11.15 1.46 19.39
N GLY A 42 -12.47 1.60 19.25
CA GLY A 42 -13.45 1.04 20.16
C GLY A 42 -13.71 -0.45 19.91
N ASN A 43 -13.40 -0.95 18.72
CA ASN A 43 -13.52 -2.35 18.37
C ASN A 43 -12.42 -2.83 17.38
N PRO A 44 -11.24 -3.27 17.88
CA PRO A 44 -10.08 -3.53 17.04
C PRO A 44 -10.21 -4.70 16.04
N ILE A 45 -11.25 -5.53 16.17
CA ILE A 45 -11.53 -6.59 15.19
C ILE A 45 -12.22 -6.07 13.92
N ILE A 46 -12.61 -4.79 13.89
CA ILE A 46 -13.26 -4.14 12.75
C ILE A 46 -12.23 -3.30 12.00
N ALA A 47 -12.08 -3.58 10.70
CA ALA A 47 -11.34 -2.71 9.79
C ALA A 47 -12.20 -1.51 9.39
N LEU A 48 -11.61 -0.31 9.41
CA LEU A 48 -12.25 0.89 8.89
C LEU A 48 -12.27 0.85 7.35
N THR A 49 -13.27 1.48 6.74
CA THR A 49 -13.25 1.73 5.30
C THR A 49 -12.03 2.61 4.96
N PRO A 50 -11.19 2.25 3.97
CA PRO A 50 -10.06 3.08 3.58
C PRO A 50 -10.51 4.46 3.08
N ASP A 51 -9.88 5.53 3.59
CA ASP A 51 -10.09 6.89 3.10
C ASP A 51 -9.19 7.15 1.88
N THR A 52 -9.81 7.29 0.70
CA THR A 52 -9.11 7.46 -0.57
C THR A 52 -8.55 8.87 -0.78
N SER A 53 -8.93 9.84 0.05
CA SER A 53 -8.47 11.23 -0.07
C SER A 53 -7.09 11.47 0.57
N LEU A 54 -6.57 10.49 1.31
CA LEU A 54 -5.30 10.58 2.02
C LEU A 54 -4.11 10.72 1.07
N SER A 55 -3.17 11.59 1.44
CA SER A 55 -1.90 11.76 0.71
C SER A 55 -0.78 10.85 1.20
N ASP A 56 -0.91 10.28 2.40
CA ASP A 56 0.06 9.37 3.02
C ASP A 56 -0.68 8.38 3.96
N LEU A 57 0.00 7.30 4.35
CA LEU A 57 -0.58 6.26 5.20
C LEU A 57 -0.70 6.77 6.65
N PRO A 58 -1.87 6.63 7.32
CA PRO A 58 -2.02 7.08 8.70
C PRO A 58 -1.40 6.08 9.67
N GLY A 59 -0.77 6.60 10.73
CA GLY A 59 -0.19 5.78 11.80
C GLY A 59 0.98 4.92 11.34
N VAL A 60 1.81 5.41 10.42
CA VAL A 60 2.98 4.67 9.90
C VAL A 60 3.86 4.18 11.06
N THR A 61 4.10 2.87 11.09
CA THR A 61 5.01 2.23 12.04
C THR A 61 6.29 1.74 11.38
N PHE A 62 6.26 1.47 10.07
CA PHE A 62 7.42 0.99 9.32
C PHE A 62 7.31 1.30 7.82
N GLY A 63 8.47 1.33 7.16
CA GLY A 63 8.65 1.62 5.74
C GLY A 63 9.21 3.02 5.47
N PRO A 64 9.44 3.37 4.19
CA PRO A 64 9.10 2.59 3.00
C PRO A 64 10.00 1.35 2.83
N GLU A 65 9.40 0.23 2.45
CA GLU A 65 10.08 -1.04 2.12
C GLU A 65 9.76 -1.42 0.66
N PRO A 66 10.69 -1.98 -0.13
CA PRO A 66 10.40 -2.39 -1.50
C PRO A 66 9.31 -3.45 -1.57
N VAL A 67 8.48 -3.41 -2.60
CA VAL A 67 7.55 -4.51 -2.89
C VAL A 67 8.35 -5.74 -3.35
N ASP A 68 8.09 -6.91 -2.77
CA ASP A 68 8.81 -8.15 -3.08
C ASP A 68 8.41 -8.75 -4.42
N GLU A 69 7.11 -8.77 -4.73
CA GLU A 69 6.59 -9.32 -5.97
C GLU A 69 5.36 -8.54 -6.44
N ALA A 70 5.22 -8.36 -7.75
CA ALA A 70 4.02 -7.83 -8.37
C ALA A 70 3.48 -8.86 -9.38
N ASN A 71 2.19 -9.16 -9.28
CA ASN A 71 1.50 -10.10 -10.15
C ASN A 71 0.22 -9.47 -10.68
N LEU A 72 -0.09 -9.74 -11.95
CA LEU A 72 -1.29 -9.30 -12.65
C LEU A 72 -2.09 -10.55 -13.02
N PRO A 73 -2.84 -11.14 -12.06
CA PRO A 73 -3.64 -12.33 -12.33
C PRO A 73 -4.73 -12.07 -13.37
N ASP A 74 -5.23 -10.83 -13.42
CA ASP A 74 -6.06 -10.29 -14.49
C ASP A 74 -5.74 -8.81 -14.75
N LEU A 75 -6.32 -8.24 -15.80
CA LEU A 75 -6.04 -6.86 -16.24
C LEU A 75 -6.53 -5.78 -15.26
N PHE A 76 -7.37 -6.11 -14.28
CA PHE A 76 -8.07 -5.14 -13.43
C PHE A 76 -7.75 -5.28 -11.95
N THR A 77 -7.04 -6.34 -11.55
CA THR A 77 -6.80 -6.66 -10.14
C THR A 77 -5.32 -6.99 -9.91
N PRO A 78 -4.41 -6.01 -10.03
CA PRO A 78 -3.01 -6.22 -9.70
C PRO A 78 -2.89 -6.58 -8.22
N THR A 79 -2.00 -7.54 -7.97
CA THR A 79 -1.69 -8.05 -6.65
C THR A 79 -0.23 -7.85 -6.34
N PHE A 80 0.08 -7.40 -5.12
CA PHE A 80 1.43 -7.15 -4.67
C PHE A 80 1.72 -8.00 -3.43
N LEU A 81 2.88 -8.66 -3.42
CA LEU A 81 3.42 -9.33 -2.26
C LEU A 81 4.32 -8.35 -1.52
N CYS A 82 4.04 -8.14 -0.25
CA CYS A 82 4.83 -7.30 0.64
C CYS A 82 5.20 -8.11 1.87
N ILE A 83 6.49 -8.26 2.17
CA ILE A 83 6.97 -9.11 3.24
C ILE A 83 7.61 -8.25 4.31
N LEU A 84 7.15 -8.42 5.56
CA LEU A 84 7.84 -7.93 6.74
C LEU A 84 8.64 -9.09 7.34
N GLN A 85 9.95 -8.92 7.41
CA GLN A 85 10.88 -9.87 8.00
C GLN A 85 10.79 -9.90 9.53
N GLN A 86 11.56 -10.78 10.14
CA GLN A 86 11.74 -10.80 11.58
C GLN A 86 12.30 -9.46 12.06
N ASN A 87 11.85 -9.00 13.24
CA ASN A 87 12.19 -7.71 13.86
C ASN A 87 11.71 -6.45 13.11
N GLU A 88 11.07 -6.57 11.95
CA GLU A 88 10.47 -5.43 11.25
C GLU A 88 9.03 -5.17 11.73
N ALA A 89 8.68 -3.89 11.85
CA ALA A 89 7.35 -3.41 12.22
C ALA A 89 6.71 -4.18 13.40
N VAL A 90 7.50 -4.46 14.45
CA VAL A 90 7.03 -5.16 15.65
C VAL A 90 6.02 -4.28 16.39
N GLY A 91 4.86 -4.85 16.71
CA GLY A 91 3.76 -4.14 17.35
C GLY A 91 2.48 -4.18 16.53
N GLU A 92 1.66 -3.15 16.69
CA GLU A 92 0.32 -3.06 16.13
C GLU A 92 0.33 -2.68 14.65
N LEU A 93 -0.38 -3.45 13.84
CA LEU A 93 -0.57 -3.26 12.40
C LEU A 93 -2.07 -3.35 12.09
N SER A 94 -2.58 -2.44 11.27
CA SER A 94 -3.98 -2.46 10.79
C SER A 94 -4.19 -1.78 9.44
N ASN A 95 -3.14 -1.23 8.83
CA ASN A 95 -3.20 -0.79 7.45
C ASN A 95 -1.88 -1.00 6.72
N ILE A 96 -1.98 -1.03 5.40
CA ILE A 96 -0.87 -1.08 4.46
C ILE A 96 -1.13 -0.08 3.33
N GLY A 97 -0.10 0.67 2.98
CA GLY A 97 -0.12 1.63 1.87
C GLY A 97 0.86 1.18 0.81
N LEU A 98 0.40 1.10 -0.44
CA LEU A 98 1.25 0.93 -1.61
C LEU A 98 1.63 2.30 -2.16
N PHE A 99 2.90 2.51 -2.42
CA PHE A 99 3.46 3.76 -2.93
C PHE A 99 3.98 3.56 -4.35
N ALA A 100 3.54 4.43 -5.23
CA ALA A 100 4.02 4.50 -6.59
C ALA A 100 5.04 5.62 -6.75
N THR A 101 6.00 5.41 -7.64
CA THR A 101 7.06 6.35 -7.99
C THR A 101 7.03 6.59 -9.48
N TYR A 102 7.17 7.84 -9.88
CA TYR A 102 7.38 8.20 -11.28
C TYR A 102 8.84 7.91 -11.68
N PRO A 103 9.10 7.15 -12.76
CA PRO A 103 10.45 6.82 -13.16
C PRO A 103 11.22 8.06 -13.64
N ASP A 104 12.55 7.98 -13.62
CA ASP A 104 13.41 9.16 -13.86
C ASP A 104 13.36 9.70 -15.30
N ASP A 105 12.73 8.97 -16.22
CA ASP A 105 12.60 9.29 -17.63
C ASP A 105 11.28 9.98 -18.01
N VAL A 106 10.41 10.27 -17.05
CA VAL A 106 9.20 11.08 -17.25
C VAL A 106 9.48 12.58 -17.13
N ASP A 107 8.41 13.39 -17.06
CA ASP A 107 8.49 14.82 -16.75
C ASP A 107 9.49 15.09 -15.60
N PRO A 108 10.51 15.95 -15.82
CA PRO A 108 11.52 16.28 -14.81
C PRO A 108 10.95 16.76 -13.48
N ASP A 109 9.75 17.36 -13.49
CA ASP A 109 9.10 17.86 -12.28
C ASP A 109 8.47 16.71 -11.44
N LEU A 110 8.26 15.54 -12.06
CA LEU A 110 7.67 14.36 -11.42
C LEU A 110 8.69 13.25 -11.15
N ALA A 111 9.80 13.22 -11.89
CA ALA A 111 10.85 12.19 -11.78
C ALA A 111 11.27 11.94 -10.32
N GLY A 112 11.22 10.67 -9.90
CA GLY A 112 11.59 10.22 -8.56
C GLY A 112 10.61 10.59 -7.44
N THR A 113 9.53 11.31 -7.74
CA THR A 113 8.50 11.62 -6.73
C THR A 113 7.62 10.40 -6.48
N SER A 114 7.29 10.18 -5.20
CA SER A 114 6.43 9.07 -4.78
C SER A 114 5.11 9.57 -4.18
N PHE A 115 4.06 8.77 -4.31
CA PHE A 115 2.74 9.08 -3.80
C PHE A 115 2.03 7.82 -3.31
N LEU A 116 1.12 7.99 -2.33
CA LEU A 116 0.26 6.91 -1.88
C LEU A 116 -0.70 6.53 -3.01
N PHE A 117 -0.50 5.35 -3.58
CA PHE A 117 -1.23 4.83 -4.72
C PHE A 117 -2.50 4.09 -4.31
N ALA A 118 -2.39 3.20 -3.32
CA ALA A 118 -3.51 2.44 -2.81
C ALA A 118 -3.36 2.20 -1.31
N ILE A 119 -4.48 2.08 -0.61
CA ILE A 119 -4.54 1.86 0.83
C ILE A 119 -5.47 0.71 1.17
N GLY A 120 -4.99 -0.22 1.99
CA GLY A 120 -5.75 -1.35 2.50
C GLY A 120 -5.80 -1.32 4.02
N ASN A 121 -7.01 -1.39 4.57
CA ASN A 121 -7.24 -1.51 6.00
C ASN A 121 -7.61 -2.96 6.34
N PHE A 122 -7.20 -3.42 7.52
CA PHE A 122 -7.51 -4.73 8.06
C PHE A 122 -7.67 -4.65 9.59
N PRO A 123 -8.31 -5.64 10.24
CA PRO A 123 -8.43 -5.67 11.69
C PRO A 123 -7.07 -5.55 12.39
N LEU A 124 -7.05 -4.99 13.59
CA LEU A 124 -5.83 -4.86 14.38
C LEU A 124 -5.16 -6.23 14.55
N ARG A 125 -3.88 -6.24 14.24
CA ARG A 125 -3.01 -7.38 14.42
C ARG A 125 -1.74 -6.95 15.10
N VAL A 126 -1.31 -7.73 16.09
CA VAL A 126 0.00 -7.53 16.74
C VAL A 126 1.00 -8.49 16.10
N LYS A 127 2.06 -7.95 15.51
CA LYS A 127 3.22 -8.71 15.02
C LYS A 127 4.27 -8.79 16.12
N VAL A 128 4.81 -9.98 16.37
CA VAL A 128 5.96 -10.16 17.29
C VAL A 128 7.29 -10.22 16.53
N ASP A 129 8.40 -10.09 17.26
CA ASP A 129 9.76 -9.98 16.72
C ASP A 129 10.23 -11.20 15.92
N THR A 130 9.80 -12.39 16.31
CA THR A 130 10.13 -13.66 15.62
C THR A 130 9.29 -13.95 14.37
N GLU A 131 8.24 -13.16 14.11
CA GLU A 131 7.33 -13.42 12.99
C GLU A 131 7.79 -12.80 11.68
N VAL A 132 7.61 -13.56 10.59
CA VAL A 132 7.56 -13.05 9.22
C VAL A 132 6.09 -12.92 8.81
N VAL A 133 5.70 -11.76 8.30
CA VAL A 133 4.33 -11.47 7.86
C VAL A 133 4.34 -11.15 6.37
N GLU A 134 3.54 -11.86 5.61
CA GLU A 134 3.37 -11.66 4.17
C GLU A 134 2.00 -11.04 3.94
N PHE A 135 1.95 -9.94 3.19
CA PHE A 135 0.73 -9.31 2.73
C PHE A 135 0.56 -9.58 1.24
N THR A 136 -0.56 -10.20 0.87
CA THR A 136 -1.02 -10.21 -0.51
C THR A 136 -2.04 -9.09 -0.67
N VAL A 137 -1.62 -7.98 -1.28
CA VAL A 137 -2.44 -6.77 -1.45
C VAL A 137 -3.06 -6.76 -2.84
N SER A 138 -4.37 -6.97 -2.93
CA SER A 138 -5.13 -6.86 -4.18
C SER A 138 -5.70 -5.45 -4.31
N VAL A 139 -5.32 -4.72 -5.36
CA VAL A 139 -5.84 -3.38 -5.62
C VAL A 139 -7.16 -3.47 -6.38
N ILE A 140 -8.16 -2.76 -5.88
CA ILE A 140 -9.50 -2.68 -6.46
C ILE A 140 -9.68 -1.28 -7.05
N PHE A 141 -10.04 -1.23 -8.33
CA PHE A 141 -10.27 -0.03 -9.12
C PHE A 141 -11.72 0.46 -9.01
#